data_AF-A0A964LET5-F1
#
_entry.id   AF-A0A964LET5-F1
#
_cell.length_a   1.000
_cell.length_b   1.000
_cell.length_c   1.000
_cell.angle_alpha   90.00
_cell.angle_beta   90.00
_cell.angle_gamma   90.00
#
_symmetry.space_group_name_H-M   'P 1'
#
loop_
_entity.id
_entity.type
_entity.pdbx_description
1 polymer ?
#
loop_
_entity_poly.entity_id
_entity_poly.type
_entity_poly.pdbx_seq_one_letter_code
_entity_poly.pdbx_strand_id
1 'polypeptide(L)' 'MYTILGSGGCGLAGPDRSLDRFNEAKQLWDQENPANYAVTVSFDRQYGFPSDATIDYIKNAVDDELSLKASNFVVLPVP' A
#
# COMPACT_ATOMS: atom_id res chain seq x y z
N MET A 1 20.81 2.16 16.09
CA MET A 1 19.99 1.12 16.74
C MET A 1 18.62 1.73 16.96
N TYR A 2 17.64 1.40 16.12
CA TYR A 2 16.25 1.77 16.36
C TYR A 2 15.41 0.51 16.23
N THR A 3 14.84 0.11 17.36
CA THR A 3 13.88 -0.97 17.47
C THR A 3 12.51 -0.35 17.27
N ILE A 4 11.80 -0.71 16.20
CA ILE A 4 10.36 -0.47 16.13
C ILE A 4 9.66 -1.70 16.70
N LEU A 5 9.37 -1.62 18.01
CA LEU A 5 8.40 -2.50 18.67
C LEU A 5 6.99 -2.00 18.35
N GLY A 6 6.42 -2.53 17.26
CA GLY A 6 4.99 -2.50 17.02
C GLY A 6 4.31 -3.76 17.57
N SER A 7 4.29 -3.91 18.90
CA SER A 7 3.42 -4.89 19.56
C SER A 7 1.98 -4.40 19.49
N GLY A 8 1.11 -5.07 18.73
CA GLY A 8 -0.27 -4.66 18.61
C GLY A 8 -1.15 -5.63 17.82
N GLY A 9 -1.40 -6.80 18.41
CA GLY A 9 -2.63 -7.58 18.21
C GLY A 9 -2.82 -8.25 16.84
N CYS A 10 -3.02 -9.57 16.88
CA CYS A 10 -3.73 -10.30 15.84
C CYS A 10 -5.15 -9.72 15.69
N GLY A 11 -5.31 -8.72 14.83
CA GLY A 11 -6.57 -8.01 14.58
C GLY A 11 -6.44 -7.23 13.27
N LEU A 12 -6.23 -7.98 12.19
CA LEU A 12 -5.68 -7.50 10.90
C LEU A 12 -6.76 -7.15 9.84
N ALA A 13 -7.98 -6.79 10.23
CA ALA A 13 -9.02 -6.49 9.25
C ALA A 13 -9.82 -5.24 9.65
N GLY A 14 -9.64 -4.16 8.88
CA GLY A 14 -10.44 -2.95 8.95
C GLY A 14 -10.05 -2.00 7.81
N PRO A 15 -11.04 -1.39 7.10
CA PRO A 15 -10.78 -0.67 5.86
C PRO A 15 -9.90 0.58 6.00
N ASP A 16 -9.92 1.21 7.17
CA ASP A 16 -9.16 2.45 7.40
C ASP A 16 -7.68 2.17 7.74
N ARG A 17 -7.38 1.04 8.39
CA ARG A 17 -6.03 0.75 8.90
C ARG A 17 -5.03 0.33 7.83
N SER A 18 -5.50 -0.22 6.70
CA SER A 18 -4.63 -0.55 5.55
C SER A 18 -4.08 0.71 4.88
N LEU A 19 -4.94 1.72 4.72
CA LEU A 19 -4.58 3.01 4.16
C LEU A 19 -3.63 3.77 5.11
N ASP A 20 -3.94 3.81 6.41
CA ASP A 20 -3.09 4.46 7.41
C ASP A 20 -1.68 3.86 7.43
N ARG A 21 -1.58 2.53 7.43
CA ARG A 21 -0.27 1.83 7.37
C ARG A 21 0.48 2.09 6.07
N PHE A 22 -0.23 2.13 4.94
CA PHE A 22 0.39 2.48 3.67
C PHE A 22 0.95 3.90 3.70
N ASN A 23 0.17 4.86 4.21
CA ASN A 23 0.59 6.26 4.31
C ASN A 23 1.80 6.43 5.24
N GLU A 24 1.80 5.76 6.39
CA GLU A 24 2.95 5.75 7.32
C GLU A 24 4.21 5.18 6.65
N ALA A 25 4.09 4.00 6.03
CA ALA A 25 5.21 3.37 5.32
C ALA A 25 5.72 4.23 4.16
N LYS A 26 4.80 4.85 3.40
CA LYS A 26 5.15 5.77 2.32
C LYS A 26 5.90 7.00 2.83
N GLN A 27 5.47 7.57 3.95
CA GLN A 27 6.15 8.72 4.55
C GLN A 27 7.58 8.40 4.96
N LEU A 28 7.81 7.23 5.57
CA LEU A 28 9.15 6.76 5.93
C LEU A 28 10.02 6.54 4.68
N TRP A 29 9.45 5.88 3.67
CA TRP A 29 10.14 5.63 2.41
C TRP A 29 10.53 6.92 1.67
N ASP A 30 9.63 7.93 1.66
CA ASP A 30 9.88 9.24 1.07
C ASP A 30 10.99 10.02 1.80
N GLN A 31 11.17 9.82 3.11
CA GLN A 31 12.27 10.44 3.87
C GLN A 31 13.63 9.83 3.52
N GLU A 32 13.70 8.52 3.33
CA GLU A 32 14.94 7.80 3.00
C GLU A 32 15.31 7.93 1.52
N ASN A 33 14.32 8.13 0.64
CA ASN A 33 14.49 8.18 -0.81
C ASN A 33 13.92 9.48 -1.39
N PRO A 34 14.59 10.63 -1.19
CA PRO A 34 14.03 11.95 -1.49
C PRO A 34 13.90 12.32 -2.99
N ALA A 35 14.02 11.39 -3.96
CA ALA A 35 13.79 11.74 -5.36
C ALA A 35 13.36 10.61 -6.32
N ASN A 36 12.48 11.03 -7.23
CA ASN A 36 12.13 10.53 -8.57
C ASN A 36 11.25 9.29 -8.79
N TYR A 37 10.53 8.79 -7.79
CA TYR A 37 9.45 7.82 -8.01
C TYR A 37 8.09 8.37 -7.59
N ALA A 38 7.01 7.78 -8.10
CA ALA A 38 5.66 8.00 -7.62
C ALA A 38 4.97 6.64 -7.42
N VAL A 39 4.49 6.39 -6.20
CA VAL A 39 3.64 5.23 -5.90
C VAL A 39 2.26 5.73 -5.54
N THR A 40 1.24 5.21 -6.23
CA THR A 40 -0.17 5.46 -5.92
C THR A 40 -0.85 4.12 -5.69
N VAL A 41 -1.57 4.00 -4.57
CA VAL A 41 -2.37 2.82 -4.24
C VAL A 41 -3.81 3.25 -3.97
N SER A 42 -4.76 2.59 -4.61
CA SER A 42 -6.20 2.71 -4.34
C SER A 42 -6.68 1.47 -3.59
N PHE A 43 -7.66 1.68 -2.73
CA PHE A 43 -8.23 0.63 -1.90
C PHE A 43 -9.70 0.40 -2.26
N ASP A 44 -10.11 -0.85 -2.25
CA ASP A 44 -11.50 -1.25 -2.36
C ASP A 44 -12.29 -0.73 -1.17
N ARG A 45 -13.40 -0.04 -1.42
CA ARG A 45 -14.21 0.59 -0.35
C ARG A 45 -14.97 -0.41 0.50
N GLN A 46 -15.28 -1.58 -0.03
CA GLN A 46 -16.09 -2.58 0.65
C GLN A 46 -15.24 -3.42 1.61
N TYR A 47 -14.05 -3.81 1.18
CA TYR A 47 -13.19 -4.75 1.90
C TYR A 47 -11.92 -4.11 2.47
N GLY A 48 -11.54 -2.91 2.00
CA GLY A 48 -10.36 -2.21 2.49
C GLY A 48 -9.02 -2.77 2.02
N PHE A 49 -9.04 -3.64 1.01
CA PHE A 49 -7.84 -4.20 0.40
C PHE A 49 -7.33 -3.33 -0.75
N PRO A 50 -6.03 -3.32 -1.04
CA PRO A 50 -5.50 -2.68 -2.25
C PRO A 50 -6.19 -3.25 -3.50
N SER A 51 -6.78 -2.38 -4.31
CA SER A 51 -7.42 -2.75 -5.58
C SER A 51 -6.58 -2.35 -6.78
N ASP A 52 -5.84 -1.25 -6.68
CA ASP A 52 -5.02 -0.73 -7.77
C ASP A 52 -3.72 -0.19 -7.19
N ALA A 53 -2.59 -0.51 -7.82
CA ALA A 53 -1.29 0.04 -7.47
C ALA A 53 -0.56 0.47 -8.75
N THR A 54 -0.01 1.67 -8.75
CA THR A 54 0.81 2.19 -9.85
C THR A 54 2.14 2.68 -9.28
N ILE A 55 3.23 2.29 -9.93
CA ILE A 55 4.60 2.66 -9.59
C ILE A 55 5.20 3.28 -10.85
N ASP A 56 5.62 4.53 -10.74
CA ASP A 56 6.50 5.21 -11.67
C ASP A 56 7.87 5.25 -10.99
N TYR A 57 8.86 4.52 -11.52
CA TYR A 57 10.17 4.40 -10.89
C TYR A 57 11.06 5.62 -11.16
N ILE A 58 10.82 6.31 -12.28
CA ILE A 58 11.57 7.47 -12.75
C ILE A 58 10.58 8.47 -13.34
N LYS A 59 10.20 9.48 -12.55
CA LYS A 59 9.24 10.51 -13.00
C LYS A 59 9.61 11.08 -14.36
N ASN A 60 8.62 11.08 -15.26
CA ASN A 60 8.71 11.54 -16.65
C ASN A 60 9.51 10.63 -17.59
N ALA A 61 9.84 9.40 -17.19
CA ALA A 61 10.25 8.35 -18.10
C ALA A 61 9.00 7.60 -18.59
N VAL A 62 8.77 7.59 -19.90
CA VAL A 62 7.49 7.15 -20.50
C VAL A 62 7.29 5.62 -20.49
N ASP A 63 8.33 4.84 -20.24
CA ASP A 63 8.30 3.36 -20.36
C ASP A 63 8.74 2.64 -19.08
N ASP A 64 8.89 3.37 -17.96
CA ASP A 64 9.35 2.82 -16.68
C ASP A 64 8.22 2.86 -15.62
N GLU A 65 7.08 2.28 -15.99
CA GLU A 65 5.85 2.31 -15.21
C GLU A 65 5.29 0.88 -15.01
N LEU A 66 4.89 0.56 -13.78
CA LEU A 66 4.20 -0.68 -13.44
C LEU A 66 2.81 -0.36 -12.89
N SER A 67 1.78 -0.97 -13.48
CA SER A 67 0.41 -0.90 -12.97
C SER A 67 -0.14 -2.31 -12.69
N LEU A 68 -0.69 -2.49 -11.50
CA LEU A 68 -1.29 -3.72 -11.02
C LEU A 68 -2.73 -3.46 -10.57
N LYS A 69 -3.65 -4.33 -10.98
CA LYS A 69 -5.06 -4.24 -10.62
C LYS A 69 -5.59 -5.57 -10.11
N ALA A 70 -6.10 -5.55 -8.89
CA ALA A 70 -6.85 -6.64 -8.29
C ALA A 70 -8.35 -6.36 -8.42
N SER A 71 -9.10 -7.38 -8.82
CA SER A 71 -10.55 -7.29 -8.99
C SER A 71 -11.20 -8.64 -8.69
N ASN A 72 -12.54 -8.66 -8.62
CA ASN A 72 -13.33 -9.87 -8.32
C ASN A 72 -12.95 -10.51 -6.98
N PHE A 73 -12.85 -9.71 -5.91
CA PHE A 73 -12.61 -10.22 -4.57
C PHE A 73 -13.71 -11.23 -4.16
N VAL A 74 -13.28 -12.36 -3.59
CA VAL A 74 -14.17 -13.41 -3.10
C VAL A 74 -13.95 -13.57 -1.60
N VAL A 75 -15.05 -13.53 -0.84
CA VAL A 75 -15.03 -13.86 0.59
C VAL A 75 -15.09 -15.37 0.72
N LEU A 76 -14.04 -15.96 1.30
CA LEU A 76 -14.02 -17.39 1.59
C LEU A 76 -14.87 -17.69 2.83
N PRO A 77 -15.63 -18.80 2.86
CA PRO A 77 -16.35 -19.23 4.04
C PRO A 77 -15.37 -19.52 5.18
N VAL A 78 -15.75 -19.14 6.41
CA VAL A 78 -14.97 -19.47 7.61
C VAL A 78 -15.19 -20.96 7.93
N PRO A 79 -14.12 -21.76 8.12
CA PRO A 79 -14.23 -23.16 8.54
C PRO A 79 -14.95 -23.34 9.88
#